data_AF-A0A7Y1SM08-F1
#
_entry.id   AF-A0A7Y1SM08-F1
#
_cell.length_a   1.000
_cell.length_b   1.000
_cell.length_c   1.000
_cell.angle_alpha   90.00
_cell.angle_beta   90.00
_cell.angle_gamma   90.00
#
_symmetry.space_group_name_H-M   'P 1'
#
loop_
_entity.id
_entity.type
_entity.pdbx_description
1 polymer ?
#
loop_
_entity_poly.entity_id
_entity_poly.type
_entity_poly.pdbx_seq_one_letter_code
_entity_poly.pdbx_strand_id
1 'polypeptide(L)'
;GANWCHDSRGFAGRMQQPEFITLIASEYELVYVSAGDKPRQNDQNADVSKRFGVEKIKGTPTIFIVEPDGTVLNDESTGYWKRADSIPVDMTYAYLQHYAKK
;
A
#
# COMPACT_ATOMS: atom_id res chain seq x y z
N GLY A 1 1.59 5.86 3.54
CA GLY A 1 1.18 5.43 4.89
C GLY A 1 1.66 6.41 5.94
N ALA A 2 1.51 6.10 7.22
CA ALA A 2 2.03 6.96 8.29
C ALA A 2 2.40 6.17 9.55
N ASN A 3 3.44 6.61 10.28
CA ASN A 3 3.95 5.89 11.46
C ASN A 3 2.99 5.92 12.66
N TRP A 4 2.11 6.92 12.76
CA TRP A 4 1.08 6.99 13.80
C TRP A 4 -0.09 6.02 13.54
N CYS A 5 -0.22 5.51 12.30
CA CYS A 5 -1.31 4.62 11.91
C CYS A 5 -0.93 3.16 12.14
N HIS A 6 -1.71 2.49 13.00
CA HIS A 6 -1.54 1.08 13.31
C HIS A 6 -1.56 0.18 12.06
N ASP A 7 -2.56 0.32 11.19
CA ASP A 7 -2.67 -0.45 9.95
C ASP A 7 -1.49 -0.21 9.00
N SER A 8 -0.92 1.00 8.97
CA SER A 8 0.25 1.30 8.12
C SER A 8 1.48 0.55 8.61
N ARG A 9 1.70 0.52 9.92
CA ARG A 9 2.79 -0.24 10.54
C ARG A 9 2.57 -1.74 10.41
N GLY A 10 1.34 -2.21 10.59
CA GLY A 10 0.97 -3.62 10.41
C GLY A 10 1.29 -4.10 9.00
N PHE A 11 0.88 -3.34 7.98
CA PHE A 11 1.22 -3.66 6.59
C PHE A 11 2.73 -3.64 6.34
N ALA A 12 3.45 -2.58 6.76
CA ALA A 12 4.89 -2.47 6.58
C ALA A 12 5.66 -3.61 7.29
N GLY A 13 5.21 -4.02 8.47
CA GLY A 13 5.78 -5.15 9.21
C GLY A 13 5.61 -6.48 8.48
N ARG A 14 4.48 -6.71 7.80
CA ARG A 14 4.29 -7.91 6.96
C ARG A 14 5.24 -7.96 5.79
N MET A 15 5.56 -6.81 5.17
CA MET A 15 6.52 -6.75 4.07
C MET A 15 7.96 -7.13 4.49
N GLN A 16 8.22 -7.32 5.78
CA GLN A 16 9.49 -7.81 6.33
C GLN A 16 9.46 -9.32 6.63
N GLN A 17 8.35 -10.01 6.40
CA GLN A 17 8.28 -11.47 6.55
C GLN A 17 8.91 -12.18 5.34
N PRO A 18 9.56 -13.34 5.52
CA PRO A 18 10.37 -13.98 4.49
C PRO A 18 9.65 -14.17 3.14
N GLU A 19 8.41 -14.64 3.16
CA GLU A 19 7.62 -14.90 1.96
C GLU A 19 7.29 -13.62 1.19
N PHE A 20 7.04 -12.51 1.90
CA PHE A 20 6.79 -11.21 1.27
C PHE A 20 8.07 -10.61 0.73
N ILE A 21 9.20 -10.73 1.45
CA ILE A 21 10.51 -10.29 0.96
C ILE A 21 10.82 -10.98 -0.36
N THR A 22 10.61 -12.30 -0.46
CA THR A 22 10.82 -13.04 -1.70
C THR A 22 9.91 -12.56 -2.82
N LEU A 23 8.60 -12.41 -2.56
CA LEU A 23 7.63 -11.94 -3.56
C LEU A 23 7.95 -10.52 -4.06
N ILE A 24 8.31 -9.61 -3.15
CA ILE A 24 8.66 -8.24 -3.50
C ILE A 24 9.92 -8.24 -4.34
N ALA A 25 10.97 -8.94 -3.91
CA ALA A 25 12.24 -8.96 -4.62
C ALA A 25 12.14 -9.53 -6.04
N SER A 26 11.17 -10.42 -6.32
CA SER A 26 10.98 -10.99 -7.66
C SER A 26 10.01 -10.20 -8.53
N GLU A 27 8.94 -9.63 -7.96
CA GLU A 27 7.81 -9.09 -8.75
C GLU A 27 7.59 -7.57 -8.59
N TYR A 28 8.21 -6.90 -7.61
CA TYR A 28 7.85 -5.54 -7.24
C TYR A 28 9.04 -4.63 -6.93
N GLU A 29 8.89 -3.35 -7.26
CA GLU A 29 9.65 -2.28 -6.60
C GLU A 29 8.78 -1.67 -5.48
N LEU A 30 9.23 -1.75 -4.23
CA LEU A 30 8.46 -1.27 -3.08
C LEU A 30 8.90 0.12 -2.64
N VAL A 31 7.96 1.07 -2.66
CA VAL A 31 8.18 2.45 -2.21
C VAL A 31 7.24 2.82 -1.07
N TYR A 32 7.80 3.31 0.04
CA TYR A 32 7.03 3.87 1.14
C TYR A 32 6.93 5.39 1.01
N VAL A 33 5.69 5.89 0.87
CA VAL A 33 5.40 7.33 0.81
C VAL A 33 4.69 7.76 2.09
N SER A 34 5.26 8.73 2.82
CA SER A 34 4.62 9.29 4.03
C SER A 34 3.41 10.15 3.65
N ALA A 35 2.28 9.91 4.33
CA ALA A 35 1.07 10.73 4.24
C ALA A 35 0.96 11.74 5.41
N GLY A 36 1.89 11.68 6.38
CA GLY A 36 1.95 12.59 7.53
C GLY A 36 2.67 11.98 8.73
N ASP A 37 3.14 12.83 9.64
CA ASP A 37 3.81 12.44 10.88
C ASP A 37 2.93 12.60 12.12
N LYS A 38 1.89 13.44 12.04
CA LYS A 38 0.93 13.70 13.13
C LYS A 38 -0.35 12.87 13.00
N PRO A 39 -0.97 12.47 14.12
CA PRO A 39 -2.25 11.75 14.09
C PRO A 39 -3.29 12.43 13.19
N ARG A 40 -3.94 11.63 12.33
CA ARG A 40 -4.96 12.05 11.36
C ARG A 40 -4.45 12.88 10.16
N GLN A 41 -3.16 13.18 10.07
CA GLN A 41 -2.60 13.80 8.87
C GLN A 41 -2.45 12.77 7.75
N ASN A 42 -2.96 13.10 6.57
CA ASN A 42 -3.02 12.18 5.42
C ASN A 42 -2.83 12.88 4.06
N ASP A 43 -2.22 14.06 4.06
CA ASP A 43 -2.04 14.94 2.90
C ASP A 43 -0.57 15.27 2.62
N GLN A 44 0.38 14.79 3.42
CA GLN A 44 1.80 14.89 3.07
C GLN A 44 2.03 14.08 1.78
N ASN A 45 2.73 14.66 0.81
CA ASN A 45 2.96 14.05 -0.52
C ASN A 45 1.66 13.68 -1.27
N ALA A 46 0.59 14.46 -1.10
CA ALA A 46 -0.71 14.21 -1.76
C ALA A 46 -0.63 14.25 -3.29
N ASP A 47 0.39 14.88 -3.87
CA ASP A 47 0.70 14.85 -5.30
C ASP A 47 0.92 13.42 -5.82
N VAL A 48 1.53 12.54 -5.01
CA VAL A 48 1.70 11.12 -5.36
C VAL A 48 0.37 10.40 -5.46
N SER A 49 -0.52 10.55 -4.47
CA SER A 49 -1.85 9.92 -4.54
C SER A 49 -2.69 10.47 -5.69
N LYS A 50 -2.58 11.77 -5.98
CA LYS A 50 -3.30 12.42 -7.08
C LYS A 50 -2.83 11.90 -8.44
N ARG A 51 -1.52 11.70 -8.62
CA ARG A 51 -0.96 11.08 -9.83
C ARG A 51 -1.59 9.72 -10.13
N PHE A 52 -1.97 8.96 -9.09
CA PHE A 52 -2.60 7.65 -9.19
C PHE A 52 -4.13 7.67 -9.03
N GLY A 53 -4.77 8.81 -9.29
CA GLY A 53 -6.23 8.93 -9.35
C GLY A 53 -6.93 9.05 -7.99
N VAL A 54 -6.19 9.18 -6.88
CA VAL A 54 -6.75 9.39 -5.54
C VAL A 54 -6.59 10.84 -5.11
N GLU A 55 -7.64 11.63 -5.32
CA GLU A 55 -7.67 13.06 -4.96
C GLU A 55 -7.53 13.32 -3.46
N LYS A 56 -8.07 12.42 -2.65
CA LYS A 56 -8.02 12.52 -1.19
C LYS A 56 -7.92 11.14 -0.57
N ILE A 57 -6.83 10.91 0.16
CA ILE A 57 -6.65 9.73 1.01
C ILE A 57 -7.71 9.79 2.12
N LYS A 58 -8.63 8.82 2.14
CA LYS A 58 -9.67 8.72 3.19
C LYS A 58 -9.19 7.96 4.43
N GLY A 59 -8.08 7.22 4.32
CA GLY A 59 -7.48 6.45 5.40
C GLY A 59 -6.16 5.85 4.97
N THR A 60 -5.26 5.64 5.93
CA THR A 60 -3.96 5.02 5.70
C THR A 60 -3.93 3.58 6.22
N PRO A 61 -3.14 2.69 5.59
CA PRO A 61 -2.47 2.89 4.33
C PRO A 61 -3.46 2.90 3.15
N THR A 62 -3.10 3.63 2.09
CA THR A 62 -3.63 3.46 0.73
C THR A 62 -2.50 2.81 -0.05
N ILE A 63 -2.79 1.74 -0.80
CA ILE A 63 -1.79 0.97 -1.54
C ILE A 63 -2.09 1.06 -3.03
N PHE A 64 -1.07 1.42 -3.80
CA PHE A 64 -1.11 1.45 -5.26
C PHE A 64 -0.21 0.33 -5.78
N ILE A 65 -0.76 -0.49 -6.66
CA ILE A 65 0.00 -1.44 -7.48
C ILE A 65 -0.04 -0.89 -8.89
N VAL A 66 1.15 -0.64 -9.45
CA VAL A 66 1.29 0.15 -10.66
C VAL A 66 2.16 -0.58 -11.68
N GLU A 67 1.80 -0.48 -12.95
CA GLU A 67 2.66 -0.86 -14.07
C GLU A 67 3.79 0.18 -14.26
N PRO A 68 4.89 -0.17 -14.97
CA PRO A 68 5.99 0.77 -15.22
C PRO A 68 5.60 2.06 -15.94
N ASP A 69 4.50 2.06 -16.70
CA ASP A 69 3.96 3.25 -17.37
C ASP A 69 3.12 4.15 -16.44
N GLY A 70 2.86 3.70 -15.21
CA GLY A 70 2.08 4.40 -14.20
C GLY A 70 0.60 4.00 -14.14
N THR A 71 0.16 3.01 -14.92
CA THR A 71 -1.21 2.48 -14.85
C THR A 71 -1.46 1.81 -13.50
N VAL A 72 -2.54 2.20 -12.80
CA VAL A 72 -2.92 1.63 -11.50
C VAL A 72 -3.76 0.38 -11.72
N LEU A 73 -3.26 -0.77 -11.32
CA LEU A 73 -3.93 -2.06 -11.52
C LEU A 73 -5.05 -2.33 -10.51
N ASN A 74 -4.99 -1.69 -9.34
CA ASN A 74 -5.88 -1.96 -8.22
C ASN A 74 -6.77 -0.76 -7.84
N ASP A 75 -7.14 0.07 -8.81
CA ASP A 75 -7.88 1.33 -8.65
C ASP A 75 -9.12 1.21 -7.74
N GLU A 76 -9.93 0.16 -7.91
CA GLU A 76 -11.13 -0.11 -7.11
C GLU A 76 -10.83 -0.47 -5.64
N SER A 77 -9.60 -0.86 -5.32
CA SER A 77 -9.21 -1.43 -4.03
C SER A 77 -8.04 -0.71 -3.35
N THR A 78 -7.58 0.43 -3.87
CA THR A 78 -6.50 1.25 -3.28
C THR A 78 -6.74 1.58 -1.80
N GLY A 79 -7.98 1.95 -1.46
CA GLY A 79 -8.41 2.29 -0.10
C GLY A 79 -8.84 1.12 0.78
N TYR A 80 -8.85 -0.12 0.25
CA TYR A 80 -9.17 -1.34 0.99
C TYR A 80 -8.26 -1.55 2.22
N TRP A 81 -7.04 -1.02 2.13
CA TRP A 81 -5.94 -1.26 3.05
C TRP A 81 -5.97 -0.44 4.34
N LYS A 82 -6.95 0.45 4.52
CA LYS A 82 -7.18 1.19 5.79
C LYS A 82 -7.52 0.31 7.01
N ARG A 83 -7.54 -1.01 6.82
CA ARG A 83 -7.80 -2.06 7.81
C ARG A 83 -6.74 -3.16 7.76
N ALA A 84 -5.57 -2.84 7.22
CA ALA A 84 -4.53 -3.82 6.89
C ALA A 84 -4.20 -4.74 8.05
N ASP A 85 -4.19 -4.24 9.29
CA ASP A 85 -3.85 -5.07 10.44
C ASP A 85 -4.84 -6.24 10.66
N SER A 86 -6.12 -6.01 10.35
CA SER A 86 -7.17 -7.03 10.46
C SER A 86 -7.22 -8.02 9.28
N ILE A 87 -6.53 -7.72 8.17
CA ILE A 87 -6.54 -8.61 7.00
C ILE A 87 -5.65 -9.83 7.30
N PRO A 88 -6.10 -11.07 7.07
CA PRO A 88 -5.25 -12.25 7.21
C PRO A 88 -3.97 -12.17 6.34
N VAL A 89 -2.87 -12.73 6.84
CA VAL A 89 -1.55 -12.63 6.17
C VAL A 89 -1.58 -13.33 4.82
N ASP A 90 -2.16 -14.53 4.74
CA ASP A 90 -2.35 -15.29 3.51
C ASP A 90 -3.18 -14.53 2.46
N MET A 91 -4.23 -13.82 2.88
CA MET A 91 -5.03 -12.98 1.99
C MET A 91 -4.23 -11.76 1.49
N THR A 92 -3.35 -11.20 2.32
CA THR A 92 -2.44 -10.12 1.90
C THR A 92 -1.47 -10.64 0.83
N TYR A 93 -0.88 -11.82 1.06
CA TYR A 93 0.04 -12.45 0.11
C TYR A 93 -0.67 -12.79 -1.20
N ALA A 94 -1.84 -13.44 -1.13
CA ALA A 94 -2.61 -13.82 -2.31
C ALA A 94 -3.03 -12.60 -3.15
N TYR A 95 -3.37 -11.48 -2.50
CA TYR A 95 -3.66 -10.23 -3.21
C TYR A 95 -2.44 -9.73 -3.98
N LEU A 96 -1.28 -9.64 -3.34
CA LEU A 96 -0.06 -9.19 -4.02
C LEU A 96 0.36 -10.20 -5.10
N GLN A 97 0.24 -11.49 -4.86
CA GLN A 97 0.54 -12.50 -5.88
C GLN A 97 -0.42 -12.43 -7.08
N HIS A 98 -1.68 -12.05 -6.88
CA HIS A 98 -2.65 -11.89 -7.96
C HIS A 98 -2.22 -10.81 -8.96
N TYR A 99 -1.75 -9.66 -8.46
CA TYR A 99 -1.34 -8.56 -9.33
C TYR A 99 0.06 -8.72 -9.93
N ALA A 100 0.93 -9.54 -9.34
CA ALA A 100 2.26 -9.82 -9.89
C ALA A 100 2.21 -10.54 -11.26
N LYS A 101 1.08 -11.17 -11.60
CA LYS A 101 0.89 -11.93 -12.83
C LYS A 101 0.27 -11.13 -13.98
N LYS A 102 0.06 -9.83 -13.79
CA LYS A 102 -0.54 -8.93 -14.77
C LYS A 102 0.54 -8.03 -15.33
#